data_AF-A0A6N2ED79-F1
#
_entry.id   AF-A0A6N2ED79-F1
#
_cell.length_a   1.000
_cell.length_b   1.000
_cell.length_c   1.000
_cell.angle_alpha   90.00
_cell.angle_beta   90.00
_cell.angle_gamma   90.00
#
_symmetry.space_group_name_H-M   'P 1'
#
loop_
_entity.id
_entity.type
_entity.pdbx_description
1 polymer ?
#
loop_
_entity_poly.entity_id
_entity_poly.type
_entity_poly.pdbx_seq_one_letter_code
_entity_poly.pdbx_strand_id
1 'polypeptide(L)' 'VHEVILALTPSVEGDTTSLYLARLLRPFTEVSRIAYGLPMGSELEYADEVTLARAFEGRRPVE' A
#
# COMPACT_ATOMS: atom_id res chain seq x y z
N VAL A 1 8.18 19.44 7.32
CA VAL A 1 7.39 18.30 6.79
C VAL A 1 7.78 17.09 7.60
N HIS A 2 6.81 16.38 8.19
CA HIS A 2 7.08 15.25 9.10
C HIS A 2 6.97 13.89 8.41
N GLU A 3 6.09 13.79 7.42
CA GLU A 3 5.81 12.57 6.68
C GLU A 3 5.50 12.88 5.21
N VAL A 4 5.87 11.98 4.31
CA VAL A 4 5.41 11.93 2.93
C VAL A 4 4.61 10.64 2.70
N ILE A 5 3.33 10.79 2.35
CA ILE A 5 2.44 9.67 2.07
C ILE A 5 2.40 9.43 0.54
N LEU A 6 2.85 8.26 0.11
CA LEU A 6 2.83 7.85 -1.29
C LEU A 6 1.45 7.29 -1.66
N ALA A 7 0.73 8.00 -2.52
CA ALA A 7 -0.62 7.67 -2.98
C ALA A 7 -0.67 7.39 -4.49
N LEU A 8 0.31 6.64 -5.00
CA LEU A 8 0.35 6.23 -6.40
C LEU A 8 -0.59 5.05 -6.68
N THR A 9 -1.02 4.94 -7.93
CA THR A 9 -1.88 3.84 -8.42
C THR A 9 -1.31 2.45 -8.03
N PRO A 10 -2.15 1.48 -7.63
CA PRO A 10 -1.76 0.07 -7.39
C PRO A 10 -1.39 -0.66 -8.68
N SER A 11 -0.32 -0.23 -9.36
CA SER A 11 0.22 -0.91 -10.55
C SER A 11 1.69 -1.27 -10.36
N VAL A 12 2.24 -2.09 -11.25
CA VAL A 12 3.67 -2.45 -11.24
C VAL A 12 4.55 -1.19 -11.32
N GLU A 13 4.17 -0.24 -12.17
CA GLU A 13 4.84 1.05 -12.31
C GLU A 13 4.70 1.89 -11.05
N GLY A 14 3.49 1.99 -10.50
CA GLY A 14 3.23 2.71 -9.24
C GLY A 14 4.01 2.14 -8.06
N ASP A 15 4.12 0.82 -7.97
CA ASP A 15 4.95 0.10 -6.98
C ASP A 15 6.44 0.45 -7.15
N THR A 16 6.92 0.39 -8.39
CA THR A 16 8.32 0.69 -8.71
C THR A 16 8.67 2.14 -8.39
N THR A 17 7.80 3.08 -8.78
CA THR A 17 7.99 4.51 -8.48
C THR A 17 7.90 4.77 -6.99
N SER A 18 6.97 4.13 -6.27
CA SER A 18 6.85 4.28 -4.82
C SER A 18 8.13 3.81 -4.10
N LEU A 19 8.68 2.67 -4.51
CA LEU A 19 9.93 2.16 -3.96
C LEU A 19 11.11 3.09 -4.24
N TYR A 20 11.18 3.66 -5.44
CA TYR A 20 12.20 4.62 -5.81
C TYR A 20 12.12 5.90 -4.95
N LEU A 21 10.93 6.50 -4.86
CA LEU A 21 10.70 7.71 -4.04
C LEU A 21 10.98 7.44 -2.57
N ALA A 22 10.56 6.29 -2.04
CA ALA A 22 10.85 5.92 -0.66
C ALA A 22 12.35 5.85 -0.38
N ARG A 23 13.15 5.27 -1.29
CA ARG A 23 14.62 5.24 -1.15
C ARG A 23 15.23 6.63 -1.15
N LEU A 24 14.72 7.55 -1.96
CA LEU A 24 15.21 8.92 -2.04
C LEU A 24 14.84 9.77 -0.83
N LEU A 25 13.63 9.60 -0.29
CA LEU A 25 13.04 10.49 0.71
C LEU A 25 13.28 10.04 2.16
N ARG A 26 13.47 8.73 2.40
CA ARG A 26 13.73 8.16 3.75
C ARG A 26 14.84 8.85 4.54
N PRO A 27 15.95 9.35 3.96
CA PRO A 27 16.98 10.07 4.71
C PRO A 27 16.50 11.41 5.30
N PHE A 28 15.42 11.98 4.78
CA PHE A 28 14.97 13.33 5.10
C PHE A 28 13.69 13.36 5.93
N THR A 29 12.83 12.34 5.82
CA THR A 29 11.51 12.31 6.45
C THR A 29 10.93 10.90 6.47
N GLU A 30 9.91 10.67 7.29
CA GLU A 30 9.15 9.43 7.26
C GLU A 30 8.42 9.29 5.92
N VAL A 31 8.43 8.08 5.36
CA VAL A 31 7.75 7.81 4.09
C VAL A 31 6.84 6.61 4.29
N SER A 32 5.55 6.84 4.10
CA SER A 32 4.52 5.80 4.16
C SER A 32 3.84 5.66 2.81
N ARG A 33 3.00 4.64 2.68
CA ARG A 33 2.20 4.39 1.47
C ARG A 33 0.78 4.06 1.89
N ILE A 34 -0.19 4.50 1.08
CA ILE A 34 -1.58 4.05 1.23
C ILE A 34 -1.66 2.52 1.17
N ALA A 35 -2.51 1.94 2.01
CA ALA A 35 -2.64 0.50 2.12
C ALA A 35 -3.24 -0.12 0.86
N TYR A 36 -2.85 -1.37 0.58
CA TYR A 36 -3.51 -2.24 -0.38
C TYR A 36 -4.38 -3.26 0.33
N GLY A 37 -5.54 -3.53 -0.24
CA GLY A 37 -6.42 -4.56 0.26
C GLY A 37 -7.85 -4.39 -0.21
N LEU A 38 -8.74 -5.06 0.48
CA LEU A 38 -10.16 -5.07 0.19
C LEU A 38 -10.81 -3.73 0.52
N PRO A 39 -11.65 -3.18 -0.37
CA PRO A 39 -12.43 -2.00 -0.05
C PRO A 39 -13.53 -2.33 0.97
N MET A 40 -13.97 -1.33 1.72
CA MET A 40 -15.10 -1.50 2.63
C MET A 40 -16.36 -1.88 1.86
N GLY A 41 -17.07 -2.89 2.36
CA GLY A 41 -18.29 -3.40 1.73
C GLY A 41 -18.07 -4.38 0.57
N SER A 42 -16.83 -4.80 0.29
CA SER A 42 -16.60 -5.93 -0.62
C SER A 42 -16.91 -7.26 0.06
N GLU A 43 -17.48 -8.19 -0.69
CA GLU A 43 -17.56 -9.59 -0.27
C GLU A 43 -16.34 -10.35 -0.80
N LEU A 44 -15.81 -11.26 0.04
CA LEU A 44 -14.59 -12.02 -0.30
C LEU A 44 -14.76 -12.87 -1.57
N GLU A 45 -15.96 -13.34 -1.84
CA GLU A 45 -16.27 -14.18 -3.00
C GLU A 45 -16.14 -13.45 -4.35
N TYR A 46 -16.18 -12.12 -4.35
CA TYR A 46 -16.03 -11.29 -5.56
C TYR A 46 -14.66 -10.62 -5.66
N ALA A 47 -13.78 -10.82 -4.68
CA ALA A 47 -12.45 -10.23 -4.70
C ALA A 47 -11.49 -11.04 -5.58
N ASP A 48 -10.66 -10.36 -6.36
CA ASP A 48 -9.60 -11.02 -7.11
C ASP A 48 -8.49 -11.52 -6.19
N GLU A 49 -7.79 -12.56 -6.65
CA GLU A 49 -6.74 -13.24 -5.88
C GLU A 49 -5.60 -12.30 -5.48
N VAL A 50 -5.27 -11.31 -6.32
CA VAL A 50 -4.18 -10.37 -6.05
C VAL A 50 -4.58 -9.42 -4.91
N THR A 51 -5.79 -8.86 -4.95
CA THR A 51 -6.32 -8.02 -3.88
C THR A 51 -6.41 -8.79 -2.56
N LEU A 52 -6.87 -10.04 -2.60
CA LEU A 52 -6.89 -10.91 -1.40
C LEU A 52 -5.48 -11.14 -0.86
N ALA A 53 -4.53 -11.51 -1.71
CA ALA A 53 -3.14 -11.72 -1.29
C ALA A 53 -2.56 -10.46 -0.64
N ARG A 54 -2.78 -9.28 -1.22
CA ARG A 54 -2.36 -7.99 -0.64
C ARG A 54 -3.03 -7.70 0.70
N ALA A 55 -4.33 -7.97 0.84
CA ALA A 55 -5.03 -7.80 2.10
C ALA A 55 -4.49 -8.74 3.19
N PHE A 56 -4.14 -9.98 2.84
CA PHE A 56 -3.54 -10.95 3.76
C PHE A 56 -2.10 -10.58 4.16
N GLU A 57 -1.28 -10.08 3.22
CA GLU A 57 0.06 -9.54 3.49
C GLU A 57 -0.01 -8.34 4.45
N GLY A 58 -0.95 -7.43 4.21
CA GLY A 58 -1.18 -6.22 5.00
C GLY A 58 -2.02 -6.41 6.26
N ARG A 59 -2.35 -7.66 6.64
CA ARG A 59 -3.18 -7.92 7.83
C ARG A 59 -2.52 -7.39 9.09
N ARG A 60 -3.31 -6.75 9.94
CA ARG A 60 -2.86 -6.23 11.23
C ARG A 60 -3.44 -7.08 12.36
N PRO A 61 -2.71 -7.32 13.45
CA PRO A 61 -3.28 -7.95 14.64
C PRO A 61 -4.46 -7.12 15.14
N VAL A 62 -5.45 -7.80 15.72
CA VAL A 62 -6.55 -7.14 16.43
C VAL A 62 -6.07 -6.87 17.85
N GLU A 63 -6.26 -5.63 18.32
CA GLU A 63 -6.04 -5.26 19.73
C GLU A 63 -7.15 -5.80 20.63
#